data_AF-A0A1J1DZ15-F1
#
_entry.id   AF-A0A1J1DZ15-F1
#
_cell.length_a   1.000
_cell.length_b   1.000
_cell.length_c   1.000
_cell.angle_alpha   90.00
_cell.angle_beta   90.00
_cell.angle_gamma   90.00
#
_symmetry.space_group_name_H-M   'P 1'
#
loop_
_entity.id
_entity.type
_entity.pdbx_description
1 polymer ?
#
loop_
_entity_poly.entity_id
_entity_poly.type
_entity_poly.pdbx_seq_one_letter_code
_entity_poly.pdbx_strand_id
1 'polypeptide(L)'
;MKKKFLKNILSLLTLGSIIFSCNKPSEGPKTEKEAIQKAISNIKSIVFTKAKNSTPATNPNTANPAYAALFVKKTPAITYVDLTTEFRAVIEGDSVIKVLVPFDKTLNINTATTLTATITLNEKPGENVYLGDKKLTDSIAPFDYPISTTLVHANLIESTGGVSQVLEIKRKDKDGNVLIKKSFKVVFVHDIPSNLCTIGPDNFKFTVAAANGSINTVTNLTPEGTNAATPATGSTIKAHYVTPTDATTNSSSAPFEFQLRKSTNSSSTPGELPTAGVAETAYFKADALKLPDGAYIEVDATDTACSGNDCNNINPITGVRTGGTVSTTATDLKGASGSSAISYKFTVVAQDGTTKKYYKLTINAAAPTS
;
A
#
# COMPACT_ATOMS: atom_id res chain seq x y z
N MET A 1 -2.70 -9.55 35.73
CA MET A 1 -1.36 -10.02 36.13
C MET A 1 -0.32 -9.25 35.33
N LYS A 2 0.35 -8.28 35.96
CA LYS A 2 1.37 -7.42 35.35
C LYS A 2 2.72 -8.18 35.29
N LYS A 3 3.56 -7.76 34.33
CA LYS A 3 5.01 -8.02 34.14
C LYS A 3 5.37 -9.13 33.14
N LYS A 4 5.79 -8.70 31.95
CA LYS A 4 7.09 -9.03 31.30
C LYS A 4 7.01 -8.71 29.80
N PHE A 5 7.26 -7.46 29.40
CA PHE A 5 7.60 -7.13 28.01
C PHE A 5 8.65 -6.02 27.88
N LEU A 6 9.34 -5.68 28.98
CA LEU A 6 10.36 -4.62 28.99
C LEU A 6 11.78 -5.21 29.10
N LYS A 7 12.16 -6.10 28.18
CA LYS A 7 13.55 -6.57 28.04
C LYS A 7 13.80 -6.99 26.59
N ASN A 8 14.05 -6.02 25.70
CA ASN A 8 14.92 -6.19 24.52
C ASN A 8 15.18 -4.92 23.69
N ILE A 9 14.73 -3.73 24.11
CA ILE A 9 14.96 -2.46 23.37
C ILE A 9 16.31 -1.81 23.76
N LEU A 10 17.37 -2.59 24.00
CA LEU A 10 18.69 -2.02 24.35
C LEU A 10 19.89 -2.75 23.77
N SER A 11 19.71 -3.45 22.66
CA SER A 11 20.81 -4.17 22.00
C SER A 11 20.72 -3.99 20.48
N LEU A 12 21.10 -2.81 19.99
CA LEU A 12 21.66 -2.64 18.64
C LEU A 12 22.32 -1.26 18.54
N LEU A 13 23.32 -1.03 19.39
CA LEU A 13 24.28 0.07 19.24
C LEU A 13 25.70 -0.51 19.30
N THR A 14 26.04 -1.33 18.33
CA THR A 14 27.39 -1.88 18.15
C THR A 14 27.77 -1.70 16.69
N LEU A 15 28.27 -0.50 16.36
CA LEU A 15 29.21 -0.26 15.28
C LEU A 15 30.06 0.95 15.67
N GLY A 16 31.36 0.71 15.80
CA GLY A 16 32.30 1.59 16.49
C GLY A 16 32.53 2.94 15.81
N SER A 17 32.67 3.96 16.64
CA SER A 17 33.45 5.17 16.38
C SER A 17 33.82 5.82 17.72
N ILE A 18 35.04 5.53 18.15
CA ILE A 18 36.07 6.43 18.71
C ILE A 18 35.55 7.68 19.48
N ILE A 19 35.64 7.56 20.82
CA ILE A 19 35.93 8.54 21.89
C ILE A 19 35.09 9.84 21.96
N PHE A 20 34.18 9.90 22.93
CA PHE A 20 33.94 11.13 23.71
C PHE A 20 34.35 10.86 25.16
N SER A 21 35.38 11.57 25.60
CA SER A 21 35.79 11.65 27.00
C SER A 21 34.64 12.24 27.83
N CYS A 22 34.25 11.53 28.89
CA CYS A 22 33.50 12.11 29.99
C CYS A 22 34.34 13.23 30.62
N ASN A 23 33.88 14.47 30.51
CA ASN A 23 34.05 15.44 31.59
C ASN A 23 32.70 16.08 31.90
N LYS A 24 32.32 15.99 33.18
CA LYS A 24 31.26 16.79 33.80
C LYS A 24 31.64 18.28 33.76
N PRO A 25 30.65 19.19 33.90
CA PRO A 25 30.75 20.55 33.41
C PRO A 25 31.67 21.38 34.31
N SER A 26 32.78 21.87 33.75
CA SER A 26 33.29 23.17 34.19
C SER A 26 32.72 24.21 33.25
N GLU A 27 32.20 25.30 33.82
CA GLU A 27 31.84 26.53 33.11
C GLU A 27 33.12 27.21 32.60
N GLY A 28 33.77 26.58 31.62
CA GLY A 28 34.86 27.14 30.84
C GLY A 28 34.35 27.70 29.51
N PRO A 29 35.12 28.57 28.84
CA PRO A 29 34.72 29.13 27.55
C PRO A 29 34.49 28.00 26.55
N LYS A 30 33.33 28.01 25.88
CA LYS A 30 32.98 27.03 24.83
C LYS A 30 34.16 26.90 23.87
N THR A 31 34.70 25.70 23.74
CA THR A 31 35.78 25.46 22.78
C THR A 31 35.26 25.77 21.39
N GLU A 32 36.09 26.41 20.56
CA GLU A 32 35.80 26.79 19.17
C GLU A 32 35.10 25.63 18.41
N LYS A 33 35.54 24.40 18.66
CA LYS A 33 34.98 23.17 18.08
C LYS A 33 33.46 22.98 18.30
N GLU A 34 32.92 23.29 19.49
CA GLU A 34 31.49 23.19 19.79
C GLU A 34 30.69 24.36 19.18
N ALA A 35 31.27 25.55 19.09
CA ALA A 35 30.66 26.69 18.39
C ALA A 35 30.67 26.49 16.85
N ILE A 36 31.68 25.82 16.32
CA ILE A 36 31.86 25.56 14.89
C ILE A 36 30.94 24.43 14.40
N GLN A 37 30.63 23.41 15.22
CA GLN A 37 29.66 22.37 14.82
C GLN A 37 28.22 22.91 14.71
N LYS A 38 27.91 24.01 15.40
CA LYS A 38 26.69 24.82 15.19
C LYS A 38 26.68 25.63 13.90
N ALA A 39 27.82 25.80 13.22
CA ALA A 39 27.92 26.64 12.02
C ALA A 39 27.36 26.00 10.74
N ILE A 40 27.15 24.66 10.71
CA ILE A 40 26.45 23.99 9.61
C ILE A 40 24.98 23.84 9.99
N SER A 41 24.13 24.54 9.24
CA SER A 41 22.68 24.52 9.42
C SER A 41 22.11 23.09 9.40
N ASN A 42 21.14 22.84 10.28
CA ASN A 42 20.35 21.61 10.28
C ASN A 42 19.44 21.54 9.06
N ILE A 43 19.10 20.32 8.63
CA ILE A 43 18.05 20.10 7.64
C ILE A 43 16.70 20.36 8.31
N LYS A 44 15.91 21.26 7.72
CA LYS A 44 14.54 21.59 8.14
C LYS A 44 13.54 20.56 7.62
N SER A 45 13.70 20.14 6.37
CA SER A 45 12.80 19.18 5.73
C SER A 45 13.46 18.48 4.55
N ILE A 46 13.06 17.23 4.33
CA ILE A 46 13.32 16.46 3.12
C ILE A 46 11.97 16.03 2.57
N VAL A 47 11.67 16.45 1.34
CA VAL A 47 10.40 16.17 0.67
C VAL A 47 10.66 15.54 -0.69
N PHE A 48 10.05 14.40 -0.97
CA PHE A 48 10.02 13.81 -2.30
C PHE A 48 8.73 14.26 -2.98
N THR A 49 8.83 14.88 -4.15
CA THR A 49 7.64 15.34 -4.88
C THR A 49 7.36 14.42 -6.05
N LYS A 50 6.07 14.21 -6.35
CA LYS A 50 5.60 13.41 -7.48
C LYS A 50 6.20 13.93 -8.78
N ALA A 51 6.15 15.25 -9.02
CA ALA A 51 6.67 15.87 -10.24
C ALA A 51 8.15 15.54 -10.49
N LYS A 52 9.01 15.59 -9.47
CA LYS A 52 10.45 15.31 -9.59
C LYS A 52 10.80 13.82 -9.62
N ASN A 53 9.82 12.96 -9.35
CA ASN A 53 9.97 11.52 -9.27
C ASN A 53 9.01 10.80 -10.24
N SER A 54 8.67 11.45 -11.35
CA SER A 54 7.81 10.92 -12.39
C SER A 54 8.42 11.08 -13.77
N THR A 55 7.95 10.27 -14.72
CA THR A 55 8.32 10.31 -16.13
C THR A 55 7.09 10.48 -17.03
N PRO A 56 7.25 11.05 -18.24
CA PRO A 56 8.40 11.86 -18.67
C PRO A 56 8.52 13.16 -17.85
N ALA A 57 9.68 13.84 -17.91
CA ALA A 57 9.92 15.05 -17.10
C ALA A 57 8.96 16.21 -17.41
N THR A 58 8.48 16.29 -18.65
CA THR A 58 7.46 17.26 -19.08
C THR A 58 6.13 16.52 -19.26
N ASN A 59 5.06 17.00 -18.62
CA ASN A 59 3.76 16.32 -18.57
C ASN A 59 3.84 14.88 -18.03
N PRO A 60 4.31 14.69 -16.79
CA PRO A 60 4.50 13.37 -16.20
C PRO A 60 3.17 12.61 -16.04
N ASN A 61 3.21 11.30 -16.31
CA ASN A 61 2.03 10.42 -16.22
C ASN A 61 2.30 9.10 -15.49
N THR A 62 3.54 8.85 -15.09
CA THR A 62 3.96 7.63 -14.41
C THR A 62 4.96 7.98 -13.31
N ALA A 63 4.74 7.51 -12.08
CA ALA A 63 5.70 7.68 -11.00
C ALA A 63 6.83 6.64 -11.14
N ASN A 64 8.05 7.00 -10.76
CA ASN A 64 9.11 6.00 -10.68
C ASN A 64 8.78 4.96 -9.60
N PRO A 65 9.29 3.71 -9.72
CA PRO A 65 8.93 2.64 -8.79
C PRO A 65 9.26 2.95 -7.32
N ALA A 66 10.36 3.66 -7.06
CA ALA A 66 10.76 3.99 -5.68
C ALA A 66 9.80 5.00 -5.03
N TYR A 67 9.31 6.00 -5.77
CA TYR A 67 8.35 6.98 -5.26
C TYR A 67 6.97 6.34 -5.09
N ALA A 68 6.53 5.51 -6.04
CA ALA A 68 5.30 4.75 -5.90
C ALA A 68 5.34 3.83 -4.65
N ALA A 69 6.50 3.24 -4.35
CA ALA A 69 6.71 2.40 -3.17
C ALA A 69 6.65 3.15 -1.83
N LEU A 70 6.66 4.49 -1.81
CA LEU A 70 6.47 5.28 -0.58
C LEU A 70 5.00 5.37 -0.15
N PHE A 71 4.07 4.83 -0.95
CA PHE A 71 2.63 4.89 -0.66
C PHE A 71 2.05 3.50 -0.46
N VAL A 72 1.06 3.42 0.43
CA VAL A 72 0.43 2.15 0.79
C VAL A 72 -0.24 1.55 -0.44
N LYS A 73 -0.04 0.25 -0.66
CA LYS A 73 -0.74 -0.47 -1.73
C LYS A 73 -2.24 -0.47 -1.44
N LYS A 74 -3.02 0.00 -2.41
CA LYS A 74 -4.49 0.06 -2.33
C LYS A 74 -5.13 -0.97 -3.24
N THR A 75 -6.34 -1.38 -2.88
CA THR A 75 -7.21 -2.18 -3.72
C THR A 75 -8.56 -1.47 -3.85
N PRO A 76 -8.99 -1.07 -5.06
CA PRO A 76 -8.24 -1.14 -6.32
C PRO A 76 -6.94 -0.32 -6.27
N ALA A 77 -5.99 -0.65 -7.16
CA ALA A 77 -4.71 0.05 -7.23
C ALA A 77 -4.94 1.55 -7.46
N ILE A 78 -4.21 2.38 -6.71
CA ILE A 78 -4.24 3.83 -6.90
C ILE A 78 -3.65 4.18 -8.27
N THR A 79 -4.30 5.05 -9.02
CA THR A 79 -3.79 5.47 -10.33
C THR A 79 -2.71 6.54 -10.15
N TYR A 80 -1.94 6.79 -11.21
CA TYR A 80 -0.98 7.89 -11.18
C TYR A 80 -1.63 9.21 -10.81
N VAL A 81 -2.82 9.52 -11.35
CA VAL A 81 -3.52 10.80 -11.09
C VAL A 81 -3.79 10.97 -9.60
N ASP A 82 -4.18 9.90 -8.93
CA ASP A 82 -4.58 9.91 -7.51
C ASP A 82 -3.40 9.83 -6.53
N LEU A 83 -2.18 9.53 -6.98
CA LEU A 83 -0.99 9.56 -6.12
C LEU A 83 -0.77 10.94 -5.52
N THR A 84 -0.49 10.97 -4.21
CA THR A 84 -0.16 12.19 -3.46
C THR A 84 1.00 12.96 -4.12
N THR A 85 0.89 14.28 -4.13
CA THR A 85 1.87 15.19 -4.77
C THR A 85 3.20 15.25 -4.04
N GLU A 86 3.22 14.97 -2.74
CA GLU A 86 4.41 15.02 -1.89
C GLU A 86 4.44 13.88 -0.87
N PHE A 87 5.64 13.39 -0.58
CA PHE A 87 5.96 12.55 0.56
C PHE A 87 7.01 13.26 1.42
N ARG A 88 6.73 13.46 2.71
CA ARG A 88 7.63 14.15 3.65
C ARG A 88 8.31 13.14 4.56
N ALA A 89 9.64 13.18 4.60
CA ALA A 89 10.40 12.36 5.54
C ALA A 89 10.28 12.91 6.97
N VAL A 90 10.39 12.02 7.95
CA VAL A 90 10.34 12.35 9.38
C VAL A 90 11.77 12.63 9.86
N ILE A 91 11.98 13.75 10.54
CA ILE A 91 13.28 14.08 11.14
C ILE A 91 13.24 13.71 12.62
N GLU A 92 14.14 12.82 13.04
CA GLU A 92 14.30 12.40 14.43
C GLU A 92 15.59 12.99 15.00
N GLY A 93 15.43 13.94 15.94
CA GLY A 93 16.56 14.69 16.48
C GLY A 93 17.23 15.56 15.42
N ASP A 94 18.56 15.68 15.50
CA ASP A 94 19.35 16.59 14.64
C ASP A 94 19.99 15.92 13.42
N SER A 95 20.02 14.59 13.34
CA SER A 95 20.89 13.87 12.38
C SER A 95 20.26 12.66 11.71
N VAL A 96 19.09 12.17 12.15
CA VAL A 96 18.42 11.03 11.53
C VAL A 96 17.18 11.50 10.80
N ILE A 97 17.07 11.15 9.51
CA ILE A 97 15.87 11.35 8.71
C ILE A 97 15.31 10.00 8.32
N LYS A 98 14.12 9.66 8.79
CA LYS A 98 13.40 8.44 8.43
C LYS A 98 12.48 8.68 7.23
N VAL A 99 12.62 7.84 6.22
CA VAL A 99 11.66 7.69 5.13
C VAL A 99 10.87 6.42 5.40
N LEU A 100 9.61 6.59 5.83
CA LEU A 100 8.73 5.49 6.20
C LEU A 100 8.14 4.86 4.93
N VAL A 101 8.58 3.65 4.62
CA VAL A 101 8.11 2.88 3.47
C VAL A 101 6.97 1.98 3.94
N PRO A 102 5.78 2.03 3.34
CA PRO A 102 4.69 1.14 3.72
C PRO A 102 5.10 -0.33 3.72
N PHE A 103 4.73 -1.06 4.77
CA PHE A 103 5.04 -2.48 4.90
C PHE A 103 4.49 -3.27 3.72
N ASP A 104 5.36 -3.98 3.01
CA ASP A 104 5.03 -4.75 1.82
C ASP A 104 6.02 -5.89 1.62
N LYS A 105 5.57 -7.13 1.86
CA LYS A 105 6.40 -8.33 1.73
C LYS A 105 6.82 -8.62 0.28
N THR A 106 6.12 -8.04 -0.70
CA THR A 106 6.38 -8.23 -2.13
C THR A 106 7.31 -7.16 -2.71
N LEU A 107 7.69 -6.16 -1.91
CA LEU A 107 8.54 -5.07 -2.37
C LEU A 107 9.96 -5.55 -2.64
N ASN A 108 10.39 -5.47 -3.90
CA ASN A 108 11.69 -5.95 -4.38
C ASN A 108 12.29 -5.04 -5.47
N ILE A 109 12.62 -3.80 -5.09
CA ILE A 109 13.42 -2.88 -5.90
C ILE A 109 14.89 -3.10 -5.52
N ASN A 110 15.47 -4.14 -6.11
CA ASN A 110 16.84 -4.58 -5.84
C ASN A 110 17.91 -3.83 -6.66
N THR A 111 17.51 -3.15 -7.74
CA THR A 111 18.37 -2.21 -8.47
C THR A 111 18.23 -0.82 -7.90
N ALA A 112 19.36 -0.15 -7.66
CA ALA A 112 19.40 1.18 -7.10
C ALA A 112 18.60 2.17 -7.97
N THR A 113 17.57 2.77 -7.37
CA THR A 113 16.69 3.74 -8.01
C THR A 113 16.90 5.10 -7.36
N THR A 114 16.93 6.16 -8.17
CA THR A 114 17.12 7.53 -7.66
C THR A 114 15.80 8.17 -7.30
N LEU A 115 15.69 8.62 -6.05
CA LEU A 115 14.66 9.54 -5.57
C LEU A 115 15.23 10.95 -5.51
N THR A 116 14.62 11.89 -6.22
CA THR A 116 14.98 13.31 -6.13
C THR A 116 14.26 13.91 -4.92
N ALA A 117 15.04 14.30 -3.92
CA ALA A 117 14.56 14.99 -2.73
C ALA A 117 14.72 16.50 -2.88
N THR A 118 13.73 17.26 -2.42
CA THR A 118 13.82 18.71 -2.19
C THR A 118 14.15 18.93 -0.72
N ILE A 119 15.33 19.49 -0.46
CA ILE A 119 15.89 19.72 0.88
C ILE A 119 15.77 21.21 1.20
N THR A 120 15.34 21.52 2.42
CA THR A 120 15.36 22.89 2.97
C THR A 120 16.21 22.90 4.24
N LEU A 121 17.05 23.91 4.42
CA LEU A 121 17.85 24.11 5.63
C LEU A 121 17.12 25.04 6.60
N ASN A 122 17.42 24.95 7.89
CA ASN A 122 16.85 25.84 8.90
C ASN A 122 17.33 27.29 8.73
N GLU A 123 18.54 27.46 8.22
CA GLU A 123 19.24 28.72 8.05
C GLU A 123 20.07 28.68 6.77
N LYS A 124 20.46 29.85 6.28
CA LYS A 124 21.28 29.96 5.08
C LYS A 124 22.61 29.24 5.31
N PRO A 125 23.06 28.41 4.35
CA PRO A 125 24.35 27.76 4.48
C PRO A 125 25.43 28.83 4.38
N GLY A 126 26.37 28.84 5.33
CA GLY A 126 27.49 29.78 5.30
C GLY A 126 28.35 29.63 4.03
N GLU A 127 29.33 30.51 3.88
CA GLU A 127 30.18 30.51 2.70
C GLU A 127 30.96 29.20 2.53
N ASN A 128 31.08 28.75 1.27
CA ASN A 128 31.80 27.53 0.86
C ASN A 128 31.29 26.25 1.55
N VAL A 129 29.97 26.14 1.69
CA VAL A 129 29.28 24.94 2.16
C VAL A 129 28.78 24.10 0.97
N TYR A 130 28.92 22.79 1.08
CA TYR A 130 28.65 21.81 0.03
C TYR A 130 27.84 20.63 0.57
N LEU A 131 26.98 20.05 -0.26
CA LEU A 131 26.39 18.72 -0.05
C LEU A 131 26.86 17.81 -1.20
N GLY A 132 27.67 16.80 -0.88
CA GLY A 132 28.45 16.11 -1.91
C GLY A 132 29.37 17.09 -2.64
N ASP A 133 29.31 17.12 -3.96
CA ASP A 133 30.07 18.07 -4.80
C ASP A 133 29.29 19.35 -5.11
N LYS A 134 28.01 19.43 -4.75
CA LYS A 134 27.16 20.59 -5.02
C LYS A 134 27.43 21.69 -3.99
N LYS A 135 27.96 22.83 -4.45
CA LYS A 135 28.03 24.06 -3.65
C LYS A 135 26.62 24.56 -3.36
N LEU A 136 26.33 24.82 -2.08
CA LEU A 136 25.06 25.38 -1.67
C LEU A 136 25.10 26.91 -1.80
N THR A 137 24.02 27.51 -2.29
CA THR A 137 23.84 28.95 -2.37
C THR A 137 23.63 29.55 -0.98
N ASP A 138 24.12 30.75 -0.69
CA ASP A 138 23.83 31.50 0.56
C ASP A 138 22.36 31.94 0.62
N SER A 139 21.46 30.96 0.73
CA SER A 139 20.01 31.12 0.70
C SER A 139 19.35 29.95 1.45
N ILE A 140 18.20 30.21 2.06
CA ILE A 140 17.33 29.18 2.63
C ILE A 140 16.40 28.53 1.58
N ALA A 141 16.50 28.95 0.31
CA ALA A 141 15.69 28.40 -0.75
C ALA A 141 15.89 26.88 -0.85
N PRO A 142 14.80 26.10 -1.06
CA PRO A 142 14.91 24.67 -1.21
C PRO A 142 15.78 24.31 -2.42
N PHE A 143 16.54 23.23 -2.31
CA PHE A 143 17.36 22.71 -3.40
C PHE A 143 17.16 21.21 -3.57
N ASP A 144 17.40 20.73 -4.80
CA ASP A 144 17.26 19.32 -5.11
C ASP A 144 18.54 18.55 -4.89
N TYR A 145 18.39 17.31 -4.41
CA TYR A 145 19.46 16.36 -4.22
C TYR A 145 18.99 14.92 -4.55
N PRO A 146 19.73 14.18 -5.40
CA PRO A 146 19.39 12.79 -5.72
C PRO A 146 19.82 11.86 -4.58
N ILE A 147 18.92 10.97 -4.18
CA ILE A 147 19.16 9.89 -3.21
C ILE A 147 18.98 8.57 -3.93
N SER A 148 20.07 7.84 -4.15
CA SER A 148 20.02 6.49 -4.73
C SER A 148 19.78 5.46 -3.64
N THR A 149 18.81 4.57 -3.84
CA THR A 149 18.45 3.56 -2.83
C THR A 149 17.89 2.29 -3.46
N THR A 150 17.99 1.18 -2.74
CA THR A 150 17.24 -0.05 -3.02
C THR A 150 16.12 -0.19 -1.99
N LEU A 151 14.97 -0.69 -2.41
CA LEU A 151 13.82 -0.90 -1.53
C LEU A 151 13.43 -2.38 -1.64
N VAL A 152 14.02 -3.18 -0.76
CA VAL A 152 13.75 -4.63 -0.66
C VAL A 152 13.23 -4.90 0.74
N HIS A 153 12.07 -5.56 0.83
CA HIS A 153 11.36 -5.80 2.09
C HIS A 153 12.27 -6.21 3.25
N ALA A 154 13.11 -7.25 3.06
CA ALA A 154 13.98 -7.78 4.11
C ALA A 154 14.98 -6.75 4.67
N ASN A 155 15.40 -5.78 3.86
CA ASN A 155 16.37 -4.76 4.24
C ASN A 155 15.72 -3.52 4.87
N LEU A 156 14.40 -3.37 4.74
CA LEU A 156 13.64 -2.25 5.28
C LEU A 156 13.12 -2.52 6.70
N ILE A 157 13.27 -3.74 7.22
CA ILE A 157 12.84 -4.10 8.57
C ILE A 157 13.64 -3.30 9.60
N GLU A 158 12.97 -2.67 10.57
CA GLU A 158 13.63 -1.79 11.54
C GLU A 158 14.74 -2.51 12.34
N SER A 159 14.54 -3.79 12.68
CA SER A 159 15.53 -4.60 13.39
C SER A 159 16.81 -4.88 12.59
N THR A 160 16.79 -4.74 11.26
CA THR A 160 17.99 -4.81 10.41
C THR A 160 18.68 -3.46 10.25
N GLY A 161 18.13 -2.39 10.82
CA GLY A 161 18.65 -1.02 10.77
C GLY A 161 18.19 -0.21 9.55
N GLY A 162 17.36 -0.80 8.68
CA GLY A 162 16.86 -0.18 7.45
C GLY A 162 17.94 -0.02 6.37
N VAL A 163 17.54 0.47 5.19
CA VAL A 163 18.47 0.88 4.13
C VAL A 163 18.86 2.33 4.36
N SER A 164 20.15 2.62 4.52
CA SER A 164 20.58 3.97 4.88
C SER A 164 21.57 4.60 3.90
N GLN A 165 21.47 5.91 3.77
CA GLN A 165 22.37 6.77 3.01
C GLN A 165 22.89 7.88 3.93
N VAL A 166 24.16 8.24 3.79
CA VAL A 166 24.76 9.34 4.55
C VAL A 166 24.83 10.57 3.67
N LEU A 167 24.18 11.64 4.11
CA LEU A 167 24.29 12.97 3.54
C LEU A 167 25.29 13.78 4.36
N GLU A 168 26.43 14.13 3.78
CA GLU A 168 27.42 14.97 4.45
C GLU A 168 27.38 16.40 3.91
N ILE A 169 27.03 17.35 4.79
CA ILE A 169 27.22 18.77 4.52
C ILE A 169 28.61 19.17 5.02
N LYS A 170 29.41 19.77 4.15
CA LYS A 170 30.83 20.10 4.40
C LYS A 170 31.08 21.58 4.15
N ARG A 171 31.81 22.24 5.05
CA ARG A 171 32.42 23.55 4.76
C ARG A 171 33.86 23.32 4.32
N LYS A 172 34.25 23.93 3.20
CA LYS A 172 35.62 23.85 2.67
C LYS A 172 36.32 25.19 2.79
N ASP A 173 37.64 25.17 2.91
CA ASP A 173 38.46 26.36 2.69
C ASP A 173 38.60 26.64 1.18
N LYS A 174 39.36 27.70 0.87
CA LYS A 174 39.68 28.15 -0.50
C LYS A 174 40.50 27.15 -1.31
N ASP A 175 41.22 26.25 -0.63
CA ASP A 175 42.04 25.20 -1.24
C ASP A 175 41.27 23.87 -1.38
N GLY A 176 40.01 23.83 -0.92
CA GLY A 176 39.11 22.68 -1.01
C GLY A 176 39.18 21.71 0.17
N ASN A 177 39.98 22.00 1.21
CA ASN A 177 40.08 21.15 2.39
C ASN A 177 38.84 21.27 3.25
N VAL A 178 38.36 20.14 3.79
CA VAL A 178 37.17 20.10 4.65
C VAL A 178 37.54 20.65 6.03
N LEU A 179 37.01 21.83 6.36
CA LEU A 179 37.17 22.46 7.67
C LEU A 179 36.26 21.82 8.70
N ILE A 180 35.00 21.63 8.33
CA ILE A 180 33.97 20.99 9.17
C ILE A 180 32.99 20.19 8.33
N LYS A 181 32.43 19.15 8.97
CA LYS A 181 31.38 18.33 8.37
C LYS A 181 30.28 18.00 9.36
N LYS A 182 29.08 17.85 8.82
CA LYS A 182 27.90 17.37 9.54
C LYS A 182 27.23 16.27 8.72
N SER A 183 27.04 15.12 9.34
CA SER A 183 26.49 13.94 8.69
C SER A 183 25.04 13.75 9.11
N PHE A 184 24.16 13.55 8.13
CA PHE A 184 22.77 13.19 8.31
C PHE A 184 22.56 11.79 7.75
N LYS A 185 21.93 10.91 8.53
CA LYS A 185 21.60 9.55 8.09
C LYS A 185 20.16 9.55 7.60
N VAL A 186 19.97 9.39 6.29
CA VAL A 186 18.66 9.11 5.69
C VAL A 186 18.43 7.61 5.74
N VAL A 187 17.39 7.15 6.43
CA VAL A 187 17.07 5.74 6.62
C VAL A 187 15.71 5.44 6.02
N PHE A 188 15.67 4.56 5.04
CA PHE A 188 14.44 3.93 4.56
C PHE A 188 14.14 2.73 5.45
N VAL A 189 12.96 2.75 6.06
CA VAL A 189 12.52 1.73 7.01
C VAL A 189 11.03 1.49 6.80
N HIS A 190 10.57 0.27 7.03
CA HIS A 190 9.16 -0.02 6.97
C HIS A 190 8.39 0.72 8.07
N ASP A 191 7.19 1.19 7.73
CA ASP A 191 6.23 1.62 8.74
C ASP A 191 5.66 0.42 9.52
N ILE A 192 4.82 0.74 10.52
CA ILE A 192 4.13 -0.28 11.29
C ILE A 192 3.01 -0.85 10.41
N PRO A 193 3.00 -2.16 10.12
CA PRO A 193 1.96 -2.75 9.29
C PRO A 193 0.58 -2.65 9.95
N SER A 194 -0.42 -2.30 9.16
CA SER A 194 -1.82 -2.35 9.57
C SER A 194 -2.31 -3.80 9.73
N ASN A 195 -3.13 -4.03 10.75
CA ASN A 195 -3.85 -5.30 10.97
C ASN A 195 -5.29 -5.28 10.41
N LEU A 196 -5.66 -4.24 9.66
CA LEU A 196 -7.00 -4.12 9.09
C LEU A 196 -7.18 -5.02 7.86
N CYS A 197 -8.19 -5.89 7.90
CA CYS A 197 -8.57 -6.80 6.80
C CYS A 197 -10.10 -6.97 6.67
N THR A 198 -10.88 -6.03 7.19
CA THR A 198 -12.35 -6.06 7.10
C THR A 198 -12.83 -5.43 5.79
N ILE A 199 -13.55 -6.17 4.95
CA ILE A 199 -14.30 -5.60 3.82
C ILE A 199 -15.56 -4.95 4.37
N GLY A 200 -15.75 -3.66 4.12
CA GLY A 200 -16.97 -2.95 4.51
C GLY A 200 -18.20 -3.52 3.76
N PRO A 201 -19.41 -3.44 4.34
CA PRO A 201 -20.63 -3.99 3.72
C PRO A 201 -20.89 -3.51 2.29
N ASP A 202 -20.49 -2.27 1.99
CA ASP A 202 -20.66 -1.66 0.67
C ASP A 202 -19.46 -1.84 -0.26
N ASN A 203 -18.38 -2.49 0.16
CA ASN A 203 -17.09 -2.45 -0.54
C ASN A 203 -16.88 -3.61 -1.52
N PHE A 204 -17.73 -4.64 -1.50
CA PHE A 204 -17.65 -5.75 -2.46
C PHE A 204 -18.46 -5.41 -3.72
N LYS A 205 -17.78 -5.05 -4.82
CA LYS A 205 -18.41 -4.47 -6.01
C LYS A 205 -17.86 -5.00 -7.33
N PHE A 206 -18.68 -4.89 -8.37
CA PHE A 206 -18.40 -5.26 -9.75
C PHE A 206 -18.66 -4.07 -10.67
N THR A 207 -17.77 -3.80 -11.61
CA THR A 207 -17.98 -2.80 -12.66
C THR A 207 -18.72 -3.43 -13.83
N VAL A 208 -19.84 -2.83 -14.25
CA VAL A 208 -20.69 -3.34 -15.32
C VAL A 208 -20.06 -3.10 -16.69
N ALA A 209 -19.98 -4.14 -17.52
CA ALA A 209 -19.50 -4.08 -18.90
C ALA A 209 -20.64 -4.07 -19.92
N ALA A 210 -20.47 -3.31 -21.01
CA ALA A 210 -21.48 -3.17 -22.07
C ALA A 210 -21.64 -4.43 -22.96
N ALA A 211 -20.52 -5.08 -23.30
CA ALA A 211 -20.48 -6.02 -24.41
C ALA A 211 -20.79 -7.46 -23.98
N ASN A 212 -21.68 -8.11 -24.73
CA ASN A 212 -21.87 -9.56 -24.67
C ASN A 212 -20.52 -10.26 -24.97
N GLY A 213 -20.14 -11.23 -24.12
CA GLY A 213 -18.83 -11.89 -24.18
C GLY A 213 -17.71 -11.20 -23.37
N SER A 214 -18.03 -10.15 -22.60
CA SER A 214 -17.12 -9.59 -21.58
C SER A 214 -17.37 -10.19 -20.19
N ILE A 215 -16.47 -9.93 -19.25
CA ILE A 215 -16.70 -10.21 -17.82
C ILE A 215 -17.62 -9.13 -17.24
N ASN A 216 -18.49 -9.48 -16.28
CA ASN A 216 -19.48 -8.57 -15.67
C ASN A 216 -20.45 -7.94 -16.69
N THR A 217 -20.88 -8.69 -17.71
CA THR A 217 -21.81 -8.14 -18.70
C THR A 217 -23.08 -7.60 -18.05
N VAL A 218 -23.61 -6.51 -18.62
CA VAL A 218 -24.89 -5.93 -18.19
C VAL A 218 -26.00 -6.98 -18.15
N THR A 219 -26.04 -7.91 -19.11
CA THR A 219 -27.02 -9.01 -19.15
C THR A 219 -26.97 -9.88 -17.90
N ASN A 220 -25.78 -10.16 -17.36
CA ASN A 220 -25.62 -10.98 -16.16
C ASN A 220 -25.97 -10.22 -14.87
N LEU A 221 -25.84 -8.89 -14.88
CA LEU A 221 -26.01 -8.00 -13.72
C LEU A 221 -27.28 -7.15 -13.82
N THR A 222 -28.23 -7.50 -14.68
CA THR A 222 -29.49 -6.78 -14.82
C THR A 222 -30.52 -7.37 -13.85
N PRO A 223 -30.95 -6.61 -12.82
CA PRO A 223 -32.07 -7.01 -11.98
C PRO A 223 -33.38 -7.07 -12.76
N GLU A 224 -34.34 -7.85 -12.28
CA GLU A 224 -35.71 -7.94 -12.81
C GLU A 224 -36.74 -7.65 -11.69
N GLY A 225 -37.86 -7.02 -12.00
CA GLY A 225 -38.89 -6.67 -11.00
C GLY A 225 -39.47 -5.27 -11.18
N THR A 226 -40.46 -4.91 -10.37
CA THR A 226 -41.30 -3.70 -10.54
C THR A 226 -40.52 -2.38 -10.54
N ASN A 227 -39.38 -2.33 -9.82
CA ASN A 227 -38.50 -1.16 -9.75
C ASN A 227 -37.09 -1.44 -10.30
N ALA A 228 -36.90 -2.52 -11.04
CA ALA A 228 -35.59 -2.88 -11.56
C ALA A 228 -35.17 -1.90 -12.68
N ALA A 229 -33.93 -1.43 -12.61
CA ALA A 229 -33.32 -0.59 -13.62
C ALA A 229 -32.12 -1.31 -14.22
N THR A 230 -32.00 -1.28 -15.55
CA THR A 230 -30.80 -1.76 -16.23
C THR A 230 -29.60 -0.90 -15.81
N PRO A 231 -28.52 -1.50 -15.27
CA PRO A 231 -27.35 -0.74 -14.87
C PRO A 231 -26.67 -0.11 -16.09
N ALA A 232 -26.21 1.13 -15.94
CA ALA A 232 -25.40 1.77 -16.95
C ALA A 232 -24.02 1.08 -17.05
N THR A 233 -23.45 1.04 -18.25
CA THR A 233 -22.06 0.61 -18.43
C THR A 233 -21.10 1.48 -17.62
N GLY A 234 -20.11 0.86 -16.98
CA GLY A 234 -19.16 1.55 -16.11
C GLY A 234 -19.71 1.89 -14.72
N SER A 235 -21.00 1.68 -14.46
CA SER A 235 -21.55 1.73 -13.10
C SER A 235 -21.07 0.55 -12.27
N THR A 236 -21.22 0.63 -10.95
CA THR A 236 -20.88 -0.47 -10.04
C THR A 236 -22.12 -1.11 -9.45
N ILE A 237 -22.19 -2.44 -9.46
CA ILE A 237 -23.14 -3.23 -8.67
C ILE A 237 -22.43 -3.72 -7.41
N LYS A 238 -23.09 -3.57 -6.27
CA LYS A 238 -22.61 -4.05 -4.98
C LYS A 238 -23.18 -5.44 -4.72
N ALA A 239 -22.36 -6.37 -4.22
CA ALA A 239 -22.91 -7.60 -3.64
C ALA A 239 -23.64 -7.27 -2.33
N HIS A 240 -24.71 -8.00 -2.05
CA HIS A 240 -25.41 -7.89 -0.79
C HIS A 240 -24.57 -8.48 0.36
N TYR A 241 -24.30 -7.68 1.38
CA TYR A 241 -23.63 -8.15 2.60
C TYR A 241 -24.64 -8.83 3.53
N VAL A 242 -24.40 -10.11 3.84
CA VAL A 242 -25.19 -10.84 4.83
C VAL A 242 -24.71 -10.44 6.21
N THR A 243 -25.58 -9.81 6.99
CA THR A 243 -25.24 -9.38 8.34
C THR A 243 -24.93 -10.60 9.20
N PRO A 244 -23.75 -10.67 9.84
CA PRO A 244 -23.38 -11.78 10.71
C PRO A 244 -24.37 -11.93 11.88
N THR A 245 -24.72 -13.16 12.20
CA THR A 245 -25.41 -13.52 13.45
C THR A 245 -24.39 -13.92 14.52
N ASP A 246 -24.82 -14.10 15.77
CA ASP A 246 -23.95 -14.54 16.88
C ASP A 246 -23.23 -15.87 16.62
N ALA A 247 -23.73 -16.70 15.71
CA ALA A 247 -23.09 -17.95 15.28
C ALA A 247 -21.91 -17.75 14.30
N THR A 248 -21.69 -16.52 13.80
CA THR A 248 -20.68 -16.21 12.79
C THR A 248 -19.34 -15.94 13.46
N THR A 249 -18.48 -16.95 13.51
CA THR A 249 -17.17 -16.87 14.18
C THR A 249 -16.05 -16.30 13.30
N ASN A 250 -16.35 -15.97 12.03
CA ASN A 250 -15.39 -15.58 10.99
C ASN A 250 -14.19 -16.52 10.90
N SER A 251 -14.49 -17.78 10.57
CA SER A 251 -13.52 -18.84 10.30
C SER A 251 -13.64 -19.31 8.85
N SER A 252 -12.74 -20.20 8.42
CA SER A 252 -12.86 -20.86 7.11
C SER A 252 -14.17 -21.66 6.96
N SER A 253 -14.74 -22.17 8.06
CA SER A 253 -16.01 -22.90 8.08
C SER A 253 -17.25 -22.00 8.24
N ALA A 254 -17.07 -20.79 8.78
CA ALA A 254 -18.13 -19.78 8.95
C ALA A 254 -17.64 -18.39 8.47
N PRO A 255 -17.39 -18.22 7.16
CA PRO A 255 -16.90 -16.96 6.60
C PRO A 255 -17.99 -15.87 6.59
N PHE A 256 -17.58 -14.61 6.50
CA PHE A 256 -18.52 -13.54 6.18
C PHE A 256 -19.01 -13.67 4.73
N GLU A 257 -20.29 -13.40 4.50
CA GLU A 257 -20.91 -13.68 3.22
C GLU A 257 -21.32 -12.40 2.48
N PHE A 258 -20.98 -12.38 1.20
CA PHE A 258 -21.52 -11.49 0.20
C PHE A 258 -22.33 -12.32 -0.82
N GLN A 259 -23.38 -11.74 -1.38
CA GLN A 259 -24.27 -12.43 -2.30
C GLN A 259 -24.53 -11.62 -3.57
N LEU A 260 -24.52 -12.31 -4.71
CA LEU A 260 -25.24 -11.89 -5.90
C LEU A 260 -26.55 -12.68 -5.94
N ARG A 261 -27.64 -12.02 -5.60
CA ARG A 261 -28.95 -12.64 -5.41
C ARG A 261 -29.75 -12.62 -6.70
N LYS A 262 -30.55 -13.67 -6.92
CA LYS A 262 -31.55 -13.67 -7.98
C LYS A 262 -32.59 -12.59 -7.71
N SER A 263 -33.18 -12.06 -8.77
CA SER A 263 -34.34 -11.18 -8.66
C SER A 263 -35.64 -11.96 -8.49
N THR A 264 -36.69 -11.27 -8.04
CA THR A 264 -38.07 -11.78 -8.05
C THR A 264 -38.98 -10.79 -8.76
N ASN A 265 -39.76 -11.30 -9.71
CA ASN A 265 -40.68 -10.51 -10.53
C ASN A 265 -41.73 -9.73 -9.72
N SER A 266 -41.96 -10.12 -8.46
CA SER A 266 -42.97 -9.56 -7.56
C SER A 266 -42.39 -8.65 -6.46
N SER A 267 -41.07 -8.52 -6.33
CA SER A 267 -40.45 -7.73 -5.25
C SER A 267 -40.21 -6.28 -5.67
N SER A 268 -40.44 -5.34 -4.76
CA SER A 268 -40.01 -3.95 -4.88
C SER A 268 -38.50 -3.78 -4.69
N THR A 269 -37.83 -4.80 -4.13
CA THR A 269 -36.40 -4.85 -3.86
C THR A 269 -35.81 -6.01 -4.69
N PRO A 270 -35.44 -5.77 -5.95
CA PRO A 270 -34.86 -6.82 -6.79
C PRO A 270 -33.48 -7.26 -6.27
N GLY A 271 -33.04 -8.44 -6.68
CA GLY A 271 -31.68 -8.93 -6.43
C GLY A 271 -30.67 -8.26 -7.38
N GLU A 272 -29.43 -8.74 -7.39
CA GLU A 272 -28.38 -8.21 -8.28
C GLU A 272 -28.34 -8.91 -9.66
N LEU A 273 -29.03 -10.04 -9.80
CA LEU A 273 -29.06 -10.90 -10.99
C LEU A 273 -30.49 -11.04 -11.56
N PRO A 274 -30.67 -11.53 -12.80
CA PRO A 274 -31.98 -11.89 -13.34
C PRO A 274 -32.74 -12.92 -12.49
N THR A 275 -34.05 -13.07 -12.69
CA THR A 275 -34.89 -13.98 -11.90
C THR A 275 -34.54 -15.45 -12.13
N ALA A 276 -34.13 -15.81 -13.34
CA ALA A 276 -33.61 -17.15 -13.63
C ALA A 276 -32.20 -17.40 -13.04
N GLY A 277 -31.54 -16.37 -12.51
CA GLY A 277 -30.12 -16.40 -12.18
C GLY A 277 -29.24 -16.42 -13.42
N VAL A 278 -27.99 -16.85 -13.24
CA VAL A 278 -26.97 -16.86 -14.28
C VAL A 278 -26.32 -18.24 -14.42
N ALA A 279 -26.03 -18.63 -15.65
CA ALA A 279 -25.42 -19.93 -15.98
C ALA A 279 -23.88 -19.89 -15.88
N GLU A 280 -23.23 -21.03 -16.10
CA GLU A 280 -21.76 -21.17 -16.06
C GLU A 280 -20.99 -20.45 -17.18
N THR A 281 -21.69 -19.84 -18.12
CA THR A 281 -21.14 -18.96 -19.15
C THR A 281 -21.19 -17.48 -18.74
N ALA A 282 -21.77 -17.17 -17.59
CA ALA A 282 -21.77 -15.83 -17.01
C ALA A 282 -20.54 -15.65 -16.12
N TYR A 283 -19.60 -14.83 -16.59
CA TYR A 283 -18.32 -14.58 -15.94
C TYR A 283 -18.31 -13.28 -15.14
N PHE A 284 -17.65 -13.31 -13.98
CA PHE A 284 -17.55 -12.19 -13.06
C PHE A 284 -16.11 -11.90 -12.62
N LYS A 285 -15.88 -10.66 -12.18
CA LYS A 285 -14.72 -10.25 -11.38
C LYS A 285 -15.10 -9.04 -10.53
N ALA A 286 -14.77 -9.04 -9.25
CA ALA A 286 -14.99 -7.94 -8.33
C ALA A 286 -13.91 -6.85 -8.51
N ASP A 287 -13.80 -6.30 -9.72
CA ASP A 287 -12.79 -5.30 -10.11
C ASP A 287 -12.96 -3.93 -9.43
N ALA A 288 -14.12 -3.69 -8.82
CA ALA A 288 -14.40 -2.54 -7.98
C ALA A 288 -14.39 -2.87 -6.46
N LEU A 289 -13.94 -4.09 -6.07
CA LEU A 289 -13.75 -4.47 -4.67
C LEU A 289 -12.76 -3.52 -4.00
N LYS A 290 -13.15 -2.98 -2.84
CA LYS A 290 -12.27 -2.19 -1.99
C LYS A 290 -11.81 -2.98 -0.78
N LEU A 291 -10.49 -3.10 -0.61
CA LEU A 291 -9.89 -3.64 0.60
C LEU A 291 -9.37 -2.50 1.48
N PRO A 292 -9.19 -2.72 2.80
CA PRO A 292 -8.40 -1.83 3.63
C PRO A 292 -7.01 -1.56 3.03
N ASP A 293 -6.47 -0.38 3.28
CA ASP A 293 -5.13 0.00 2.81
C ASP A 293 -4.10 -1.05 3.25
N GLY A 294 -3.34 -1.57 2.29
CA GLY A 294 -2.31 -2.60 2.49
C GLY A 294 -2.81 -4.05 2.55
N ALA A 295 -4.12 -4.28 2.67
CA ALA A 295 -4.67 -5.63 2.68
C ALA A 295 -4.70 -6.24 1.27
N TYR A 296 -4.56 -7.56 1.20
CA TYR A 296 -4.55 -8.32 -0.05
C TYR A 296 -5.34 -9.63 0.08
N ILE A 297 -5.65 -10.22 -1.07
CA ILE A 297 -6.31 -11.54 -1.12
C ILE A 297 -5.22 -12.60 -1.16
N GLU A 298 -5.26 -13.49 -0.18
CA GLU A 298 -4.48 -14.72 -0.21
C GLU A 298 -5.25 -15.78 -0.99
N VAL A 299 -4.55 -16.41 -1.92
CA VAL A 299 -5.07 -17.50 -2.74
C VAL A 299 -4.14 -18.67 -2.48
N ASP A 300 -4.67 -19.79 -1.99
CA ASP A 300 -3.86 -20.98 -1.80
C ASP A 300 -3.61 -21.63 -3.18
N ALA A 301 -2.38 -22.07 -3.42
CA ALA A 301 -2.02 -22.75 -4.67
C ALA A 301 -2.26 -24.27 -4.60
N THR A 302 -2.57 -24.80 -3.41
CA THR A 302 -2.53 -26.24 -3.11
C THR A 302 -3.91 -26.90 -3.04
N ASP A 303 -5.01 -26.16 -2.81
CA ASP A 303 -6.36 -26.76 -2.90
C ASP A 303 -6.94 -26.70 -4.32
N THR A 304 -7.67 -27.76 -4.66
CA THR A 304 -8.53 -27.83 -5.85
C THR A 304 -9.48 -26.64 -5.89
N ALA A 305 -9.46 -25.89 -7.00
CA ALA A 305 -10.20 -24.63 -7.12
C ALA A 305 -11.72 -24.77 -6.97
N CYS A 306 -12.32 -25.90 -7.36
CA CYS A 306 -13.75 -26.16 -7.13
C CYS A 306 -14.01 -27.63 -6.83
N SER A 307 -14.86 -27.88 -5.83
CA SER A 307 -15.43 -29.18 -5.51
C SER A 307 -16.95 -29.06 -5.54
N GLY A 308 -17.57 -29.40 -6.68
CA GLY A 308 -19.00 -29.16 -6.90
C GLY A 308 -19.34 -27.66 -6.88
N ASN A 309 -20.30 -27.28 -6.04
CA ASN A 309 -20.78 -25.89 -5.89
C ASN A 309 -20.02 -25.08 -4.84
N ASP A 310 -18.94 -25.62 -4.28
CA ASP A 310 -18.02 -24.92 -3.40
C ASP A 310 -16.66 -24.76 -4.07
N CYS A 311 -16.31 -23.51 -4.38
CA CYS A 311 -15.05 -23.12 -4.95
C CYS A 311 -14.16 -22.43 -3.91
N ASN A 312 -12.89 -22.80 -3.93
CA ASN A 312 -11.82 -22.20 -3.15
C ASN A 312 -10.77 -21.64 -4.12
N ASN A 313 -9.84 -20.82 -3.64
CA ASN A 313 -8.67 -20.41 -4.42
C ASN A 313 -8.94 -19.68 -5.74
N ILE A 314 -10.04 -18.94 -5.81
CA ILE A 314 -10.32 -17.99 -6.89
C ILE A 314 -10.20 -16.60 -6.31
N ASN A 315 -9.30 -15.79 -6.87
CA ASN A 315 -9.18 -14.40 -6.47
C ASN A 315 -10.38 -13.63 -7.04
N PRO A 316 -11.29 -13.11 -6.21
CA PRO A 316 -12.49 -12.46 -6.72
C PRO A 316 -12.18 -11.21 -7.54
N ILE A 317 -11.06 -10.51 -7.30
CA ILE A 317 -10.70 -9.28 -8.03
C ILE A 317 -10.36 -9.59 -9.49
N THR A 318 -9.60 -10.66 -9.72
CA THR A 318 -9.22 -11.08 -11.08
C THR A 318 -10.24 -12.03 -11.69
N GLY A 319 -11.01 -12.72 -10.85
CA GLY A 319 -11.88 -13.84 -11.21
C GLY A 319 -11.11 -15.13 -11.53
N VAL A 320 -9.79 -15.17 -11.33
CA VAL A 320 -8.93 -16.26 -11.80
C VAL A 320 -8.45 -17.12 -10.63
N ARG A 321 -8.40 -18.43 -10.86
CA ARG A 321 -7.83 -19.40 -9.91
C ARG A 321 -6.30 -19.26 -9.80
N THR A 322 -5.72 -19.72 -8.70
CA THR A 322 -4.25 -19.76 -8.58
C THR A 322 -3.60 -20.50 -9.75
N GLY A 323 -2.56 -19.91 -10.34
CA GLY A 323 -1.88 -20.47 -11.53
C GLY A 323 -2.65 -20.34 -12.85
N GLY A 324 -3.88 -19.82 -12.83
CA GLY A 324 -4.65 -19.49 -14.04
C GLY A 324 -4.13 -18.23 -14.74
N THR A 325 -4.61 -18.00 -15.97
CA THR A 325 -4.27 -16.81 -16.77
C THR A 325 -5.46 -15.86 -16.82
N VAL A 326 -5.19 -14.55 -16.75
CA VAL A 326 -6.22 -13.52 -16.91
C VAL A 326 -6.72 -13.50 -18.35
N SER A 327 -8.03 -13.67 -18.53
CA SER A 327 -8.73 -13.44 -19.80
C SER A 327 -9.61 -12.20 -19.67
N THR A 328 -9.88 -11.55 -20.81
CA THR A 328 -10.79 -10.40 -20.87
C THR A 328 -12.26 -10.82 -21.02
N THR A 329 -12.50 -12.09 -21.37
CA THR A 329 -13.82 -12.60 -21.74
C THR A 329 -14.31 -13.76 -20.87
N ALA A 330 -13.43 -14.40 -20.10
CA ALA A 330 -13.76 -15.54 -19.25
C ALA A 330 -12.99 -15.52 -17.92
N THR A 331 -13.60 -16.07 -16.88
CA THR A 331 -13.03 -16.21 -15.54
C THR A 331 -13.46 -17.53 -14.89
N ASP A 332 -12.81 -17.91 -13.79
CA ASP A 332 -13.23 -19.04 -12.94
C ASP A 332 -14.35 -18.62 -11.97
N LEU A 333 -14.48 -17.32 -11.71
CA LEU A 333 -15.60 -16.75 -10.95
C LEU A 333 -16.83 -16.60 -11.87
N LYS A 334 -17.76 -17.56 -11.81
CA LYS A 334 -18.86 -17.69 -12.78
C LYS A 334 -20.12 -18.28 -12.15
N GLY A 335 -21.24 -18.26 -12.89
CA GLY A 335 -22.44 -19.00 -12.47
C GLY A 335 -22.22 -20.52 -12.42
N ALA A 336 -23.19 -21.24 -11.88
CA ALA A 336 -23.18 -22.70 -11.90
C ALA A 336 -23.97 -23.25 -13.09
N SER A 337 -23.70 -24.51 -13.45
CA SER A 337 -24.57 -25.22 -14.39
C SER A 337 -26.00 -25.31 -13.81
N GLY A 338 -27.00 -25.13 -14.68
CA GLY A 338 -28.41 -25.05 -14.29
C GLY A 338 -28.79 -23.85 -13.42
N SER A 339 -27.94 -22.81 -13.35
CA SER A 339 -28.17 -21.61 -12.53
C SER A 339 -28.39 -21.89 -11.04
N SER A 340 -27.78 -22.96 -10.53
CA SER A 340 -27.77 -23.27 -9.10
C SER A 340 -26.88 -22.30 -8.32
N ALA A 341 -27.06 -22.25 -7.00
CA ALA A 341 -26.20 -21.45 -6.13
C ALA A 341 -24.79 -22.03 -6.06
N ILE A 342 -23.78 -21.18 -6.17
CA ILE A 342 -22.36 -21.54 -6.09
C ILE A 342 -21.62 -20.56 -5.20
N SER A 343 -20.70 -21.09 -4.39
CA SER A 343 -19.96 -20.33 -3.37
C SER A 343 -18.48 -20.26 -3.72
N TYR A 344 -17.90 -19.07 -3.56
CA TYR A 344 -16.48 -18.79 -3.78
C TYR A 344 -15.85 -18.26 -2.50
N LYS A 345 -15.03 -19.08 -1.85
CA LYS A 345 -14.37 -18.75 -0.58
C LYS A 345 -12.98 -18.16 -0.84
N PHE A 346 -12.64 -17.12 -0.09
CA PHE A 346 -11.35 -16.44 -0.18
C PHE A 346 -10.97 -15.81 1.15
N THR A 347 -9.68 -15.52 1.32
CA THR A 347 -9.13 -14.95 2.55
C THR A 347 -8.57 -13.57 2.26
N VAL A 348 -8.95 -12.59 3.07
CA VAL A 348 -8.30 -11.28 3.09
C VAL A 348 -7.28 -11.28 4.21
N VAL A 349 -6.04 -10.95 3.86
CA VAL A 349 -4.93 -10.81 4.79
C VAL A 349 -4.60 -9.34 4.94
N ALA A 350 -4.41 -8.89 6.17
CA ALA A 350 -3.98 -7.53 6.45
C ALA A 350 -2.54 -7.29 5.99
N GLN A 351 -2.09 -6.04 6.05
CA GLN A 351 -0.76 -5.64 5.63
C GLN A 351 0.35 -6.36 6.42
N ASP A 352 0.10 -6.68 7.70
CA ASP A 352 1.02 -7.48 8.55
C ASP A 352 1.29 -8.90 8.00
N GLY A 353 0.44 -9.39 7.11
CA GLY A 353 0.50 -10.71 6.52
C GLY A 353 0.22 -11.85 7.51
N THR A 354 -0.37 -11.56 8.68
CA THR A 354 -0.71 -12.55 9.71
C THR A 354 -2.16 -12.43 10.17
N THR A 355 -2.73 -11.23 10.21
CA THR A 355 -4.14 -11.02 10.55
C THR A 355 -5.01 -11.37 9.33
N LYS A 356 -5.95 -12.30 9.51
CA LYS A 356 -6.78 -12.85 8.42
C LYS A 356 -8.26 -12.72 8.73
N LYS A 357 -9.07 -12.57 7.67
CA LYS A 357 -10.52 -12.74 7.71
C LYS A 357 -10.99 -13.58 6.53
N TYR A 358 -11.98 -14.42 6.79
CA TYR A 358 -12.51 -15.37 5.81
C TYR A 358 -13.81 -14.85 5.22
N TYR A 359 -13.94 -14.94 3.90
CA TYR A 359 -15.10 -14.46 3.16
C TYR A 359 -15.58 -15.50 2.15
N LYS A 360 -16.84 -15.35 1.77
CA LYS A 360 -17.50 -16.13 0.73
C LYS A 360 -18.36 -15.21 -0.11
N LEU A 361 -18.25 -15.34 -1.43
CA LEU A 361 -19.23 -14.78 -2.37
C LEU A 361 -20.13 -15.91 -2.84
N THR A 362 -21.45 -15.76 -2.72
CA THR A 362 -22.41 -16.70 -3.30
C THR A 362 -23.10 -16.08 -4.50
N ILE A 363 -23.01 -16.75 -5.66
CA ILE A 363 -23.69 -16.38 -6.90
C ILE A 363 -24.98 -17.21 -7.02
N ASN A 364 -26.03 -16.62 -7.60
CA ASN A 364 -27.39 -17.18 -7.62
C ASN A 364 -27.98 -17.43 -6.22
N ALA A 365 -27.62 -16.60 -5.25
CA ALA A 365 -28.23 -16.65 -3.92
C ALA A 365 -29.75 -16.44 -4.02
N ALA A 366 -30.48 -16.87 -2.98
CA ALA A 366 -31.92 -16.69 -2.90
C ALA A 366 -32.30 -15.22 -3.08
N ALA A 367 -33.45 -14.98 -3.72
CA ALA A 367 -33.93 -13.64 -3.92
C ALA A 367 -34.24 -12.94 -2.59
N PRO A 368 -34.18 -11.60 -2.53
CA PRO A 368 -34.54 -10.87 -1.32
C PRO A 368 -35.96 -11.24 -0.87
N THR A 369 -36.13 -11.57 0.40
CA THR A 369 -37.44 -11.69 1.02
C THR A 369 -37.99 -10.29 1.26
N SER A 370 -39.14 -9.98 0.68
CA SER A 370 -39.87 -8.72 0.83
C SER A 370 -40.38 -8.49 2.25
#